data_AF-A0A8T0D7J1-F1
#
_entry.id   AF-A0A8T0D7J1-F1
#
_cell.length_a   1.000
_cell.length_b   1.000
_cell.length_c   1.000
_cell.angle_alpha   90.00
_cell.angle_beta   90.00
_cell.angle_gamma   90.00
#
_symmetry.space_group_name_H-M   'P 1'
#
loop_
_entity.id
_entity.type
_entity.pdbx_description
1 polymer ?
#
loop_
_entity_poly.entity_id
_entity_poly.type
_entity_poly.pdbx_seq_one_letter_code
_entity_poly.pdbx_strand_id
1 'polypeptide(L)'
;MSYRHFKTFKPVTEKNMVWLTNAALKKCSVIGYIDNNLILVKTTDVTNTEHEYLGCSIFAIDQHACHERILLEKLESNFEAAIASLGHTFAFEVFPTINVGLEINSLLSMNPCQLHSTKMKNTMARFGIHYTRSLSGTVNVFKVPALFGINGCLVPRAESSIQEFLRTILLHDTTDTNKLTKALKEIVCPYLRLRACRTAIRFGDPLDRSERRKLIDELSNCRLPFQCAHGRPTCVLLAKLPTSD
;
A
#
# COMPACT_ATOMS: atom_id res chain seq x y z
N MET A 1 9.95 -18.46 0.36
CA MET A 1 9.18 -17.66 1.34
C MET A 1 10.11 -17.34 2.50
N SER A 2 10.74 -16.16 2.51
CA SER A 2 11.68 -15.77 3.57
C SER A 2 10.88 -15.12 4.71
N TYR A 3 10.90 -15.75 5.89
CA TYR A 3 10.36 -15.22 7.13
C TYR A 3 11.04 -13.88 7.47
N ARG A 4 10.39 -12.76 7.17
CA ARG A 4 10.87 -11.42 7.57
C ARG A 4 10.60 -11.23 9.05
N HIS A 5 11.54 -11.70 9.87
CA HIS A 5 11.54 -11.42 11.30
C HIS A 5 11.68 -9.91 11.52
N PHE A 6 10.81 -9.30 12.33
CA PHE A 6 10.97 -7.90 12.70
C PHE A 6 11.74 -7.78 14.00
N LYS A 7 12.83 -7.01 13.94
CA LYS A 7 13.54 -6.55 15.12
C LYS A 7 12.71 -5.46 15.77
N THR A 8 12.00 -5.78 16.85
CA THR A 8 11.54 -4.72 17.75
C THR A 8 12.79 -3.99 18.24
N PHE A 9 12.93 -2.71 17.93
CA PHE A 9 13.85 -1.72 18.52
C PHE A 9 15.23 -2.24 18.98
N LYS A 10 16.34 -1.74 18.41
CA LYS A 10 17.70 -2.00 18.93
C LYS A 10 17.70 -1.82 20.46
N PRO A 11 17.78 -2.88 21.27
CA PRO A 11 17.90 -2.71 22.70
C PRO A 11 19.30 -2.16 22.98
N VAL A 12 19.47 -1.54 24.13
CA VAL A 12 20.77 -1.07 24.63
C VAL A 12 21.79 -2.25 24.72
N THR A 13 21.35 -3.50 24.60
CA THR A 13 22.15 -4.74 24.51
C THR A 13 21.48 -5.85 23.68
N GLU A 14 22.24 -6.66 22.94
CA GLU A 14 21.73 -7.76 22.07
C GLU A 14 20.95 -8.86 22.83
N LYS A 15 21.17 -9.01 24.14
CA LYS A 15 20.56 -10.05 25.00
C LYS A 15 19.05 -9.93 25.23
N ASN A 16 18.42 -8.83 24.83
CA ASN A 16 16.99 -8.59 25.09
C ASN A 16 16.07 -8.66 23.87
N MET A 17 16.59 -9.08 22.71
CA MET A 17 15.83 -9.07 21.45
C MET A 17 14.71 -10.13 21.46
N VAL A 18 13.50 -9.69 21.10
CA VAL A 18 12.31 -10.55 20.96
C VAL A 18 11.82 -10.49 19.52
N TRP A 19 11.58 -11.64 18.93
CA TRP A 19 11.04 -11.75 17.58
C TRP A 19 9.54 -12.03 17.65
N LEU A 20 8.76 -11.07 17.15
CA LEU A 20 7.33 -11.25 16.91
C LEU A 20 7.13 -11.68 15.46
N THR A 21 6.33 -12.73 15.25
CA THR A 21 6.03 -13.25 13.90
C THR A 21 4.57 -12.97 13.51
N ASN A 22 4.26 -13.07 12.22
CA ASN A 22 2.87 -13.02 11.74
C ASN A 22 1.99 -14.09 12.39
N ALA A 23 2.52 -15.31 12.56
CA ALA A 23 1.79 -16.40 13.20
C ALA A 23 1.49 -16.08 14.68
N ALA A 24 2.44 -15.47 15.37
CA ALA A 24 2.27 -15.00 16.74
C ALA A 24 1.21 -13.90 16.85
N LEU A 25 1.21 -12.91 15.94
CA LEU A 25 0.15 -11.90 15.86
C LEU A 25 -1.22 -12.54 15.65
N LYS A 26 -1.32 -13.53 14.76
CA LYS A 26 -2.59 -14.22 14.47
C LYS A 26 -3.16 -14.99 15.67
N LYS A 27 -2.29 -15.54 16.53
CA LYS A 27 -2.69 -16.32 17.71
C LYS A 27 -2.78 -15.50 19.00
N CYS A 28 -2.32 -14.24 18.98
CA CYS A 28 -2.23 -13.44 20.19
C CYS A 28 -3.60 -13.11 20.80
N SER A 29 -3.63 -12.86 22.10
CA SER A 29 -4.79 -12.36 22.82
C SER A 29 -4.74 -10.83 22.93
N VAL A 30 -5.77 -10.13 22.47
CA VAL A 30 -5.98 -8.70 22.72
C VAL A 30 -6.47 -8.58 24.16
N ILE A 31 -5.63 -7.99 25.01
CA ILE A 31 -5.82 -7.94 26.47
C ILE A 31 -6.20 -6.54 26.97
N GLY A 32 -6.06 -5.51 26.15
CA GLY A 32 -6.35 -4.15 26.57
C GLY A 32 -6.28 -3.14 25.42
N TYR A 33 -6.62 -1.90 25.74
CA TYR A 33 -6.63 -0.79 24.81
C TYR A 33 -6.41 0.50 25.59
N ILE A 34 -5.41 1.27 25.17
CA ILE A 34 -4.97 2.48 25.87
C ILE A 34 -5.33 3.70 25.03
N ASP A 35 -6.02 4.66 25.64
CA ASP A 35 -6.33 6.01 25.15
C ASP A 35 -6.91 6.09 23.74
N ASN A 36 -7.59 5.04 23.29
CA ASN A 36 -8.05 4.91 21.92
C ASN A 36 -6.94 4.93 20.85
N ASN A 37 -5.74 4.44 21.19
CA ASN A 37 -4.56 4.51 20.31
C ASN A 37 -3.79 3.19 20.22
N LEU A 38 -3.56 2.54 21.36
CA LEU A 38 -2.68 1.38 21.44
C LEU A 38 -3.47 0.14 21.83
N ILE A 39 -3.42 -0.88 20.97
CA ILE A 39 -3.99 -2.20 21.23
C ILE A 39 -2.94 -3.03 21.96
N LEU A 40 -3.26 -3.51 23.16
CA LEU A 40 -2.38 -4.39 23.91
C LEU A 40 -2.63 -5.83 23.53
N VAL A 41 -1.56 -6.53 23.14
CA VAL A 41 -1.61 -7.95 22.80
C VAL A 41 -0.66 -8.76 23.67
N LYS A 42 -1.12 -9.93 24.08
CA LYS A 42 -0.37 -10.95 24.83
C LYS A 42 -0.14 -12.14 23.91
N THR A 43 1.11 -12.58 23.79
CA THR A 43 1.46 -13.79 23.04
C THR A 43 2.52 -14.57 23.80
N THR A 44 2.47 -15.89 23.66
CA THR A 44 3.52 -16.79 24.13
C THR A 44 4.40 -17.27 22.97
N ASP A 45 3.97 -17.06 21.73
CA ASP A 45 4.66 -17.47 20.50
C ASP A 45 5.74 -16.43 20.13
N VAL A 46 6.76 -16.28 20.99
CA VAL A 46 7.88 -15.36 20.79
C VAL A 46 9.22 -16.05 20.99
N THR A 47 10.18 -15.76 20.12
CA THR A 47 11.52 -16.35 20.16
C THR A 47 12.61 -15.30 20.40
N ASN A 48 13.73 -15.70 21.00
CA ASN A 48 14.94 -14.88 21.06
C ASN A 48 15.80 -15.11 19.80
N THR A 49 16.99 -14.50 19.74
CA THR A 49 17.99 -14.68 18.67
C THR A 49 18.44 -16.12 18.45
N GLU A 50 18.31 -16.95 19.47
CA GLU A 50 18.72 -18.35 19.49
C GLU A 50 17.53 -19.29 19.30
N HIS A 51 16.36 -18.76 18.93
CA HIS A 51 15.08 -19.46 18.80
C HIS A 51 14.53 -20.08 20.10
N GLU A 52 15.03 -19.67 21.26
CA GLU A 52 14.50 -20.11 22.54
C GLU A 52 13.20 -19.37 22.88
N TYR A 53 12.31 -20.09 23.54
CA TYR A 53 11.01 -19.62 23.96
C TYR A 53 11.15 -18.67 25.16
N LEU A 54 10.78 -17.39 25.00
CA LEU A 54 10.89 -16.40 26.09
C LEU A 54 9.70 -16.41 27.06
N GLY A 55 8.80 -17.38 26.96
CA GLY A 55 7.56 -17.37 27.71
C GLY A 55 6.57 -16.33 27.17
N CYS A 56 5.77 -15.74 28.06
CA CYS A 56 4.72 -14.84 27.66
C CYS A 56 5.22 -13.39 27.51
N SER A 57 4.83 -12.67 26.47
CA SER A 57 5.18 -11.26 26.24
C SER A 57 3.96 -10.40 25.93
N ILE A 58 4.04 -9.13 26.30
CA ILE A 58 3.04 -8.09 26.03
C ILE A 58 3.61 -7.08 25.05
N PHE A 59 2.88 -6.80 23.98
CA PHE A 59 3.19 -5.77 22.99
C PHE A 59 2.09 -4.71 22.95
N ALA A 60 2.48 -3.46 22.70
CA ALA A 60 1.58 -2.40 22.29
C ALA A 60 1.62 -2.28 20.76
N ILE A 61 0.45 -2.24 20.13
CA ILE A 61 0.29 -2.06 18.68
C ILE A 61 -0.40 -0.73 18.43
N ASP A 62 0.21 0.12 17.63
CA ASP A 62 -0.34 1.41 17.22
C ASP A 62 -1.44 1.20 16.17
N GLN A 63 -2.67 1.59 16.50
CA GLN A 63 -3.84 1.38 15.65
C GLN A 63 -3.74 2.11 14.31
N HIS A 64 -3.16 3.31 14.29
CA HIS A 64 -3.02 4.11 13.09
C HIS A 64 -1.95 3.50 12.20
N ALA A 65 -0.77 3.24 12.75
CA ALA A 65 0.36 2.68 12.03
C ALA A 65 0.04 1.30 11.41
N CYS A 66 -0.69 0.45 12.14
CA CYS A 66 -1.10 -0.85 11.61
C CYS A 66 -2.17 -0.72 10.51
N HIS A 67 -3.17 0.17 10.66
CA HIS A 67 -4.17 0.37 9.62
C HIS A 67 -3.57 0.98 8.34
N GLU A 68 -2.60 1.91 8.47
CA GLU A 68 -1.84 2.41 7.32
C GLU A 68 -1.17 1.27 6.53
N ARG A 69 -0.56 0.31 7.21
CA ARG A 69 0.09 -0.85 6.59
C ARG A 69 -0.92 -1.75 5.87
N ILE A 70 -2.01 -2.10 6.53
CA ILE A 70 -3.08 -2.94 5.97
C ILE A 70 -3.63 -2.30 4.69
N LEU A 71 -3.94 -0.99 4.74
CA LEU A 71 -4.46 -0.26 3.59
C LEU A 71 -3.45 -0.18 2.45
N LEU A 72 -2.18 0.10 2.75
CA LEU A 72 -1.14 0.17 1.72
C LEU A 72 -1.01 -1.16 0.97
N GLU A 73 -0.89 -2.28 1.68
CA GLU A 73 -0.74 -3.58 1.02
C GLU A 73 -1.99 -3.99 0.24
N LYS A 74 -3.18 -3.64 0.72
CA LYS A 74 -4.43 -3.82 -0.02
C LYS A 74 -4.46 -2.98 -1.30
N LEU A 75 -4.05 -1.73 -1.23
CA LEU A 75 -3.97 -0.84 -2.40
C LEU A 75 -2.94 -1.33 -3.43
N GLU A 76 -1.78 -1.78 -2.97
CA GLU A 76 -0.75 -2.40 -3.83
C GLU A 76 -1.29 -3.66 -4.51
N SER A 77 -1.93 -4.56 -3.75
CA SER A 77 -2.51 -5.79 -4.29
C SER A 77 -3.62 -5.51 -5.31
N ASN A 78 -4.49 -4.54 -5.04
CA ASN A 78 -5.52 -4.11 -5.98
C ASN A 78 -4.92 -3.52 -7.26
N PHE A 79 -3.85 -2.74 -7.15
CA PHE A 79 -3.13 -2.19 -8.30
C PHE A 79 -2.50 -3.31 -9.14
N GLU A 80 -1.81 -4.26 -8.51
CA GLU A 80 -1.21 -5.42 -9.18
C GLU A 80 -2.29 -6.27 -9.90
N ALA A 81 -3.41 -6.55 -9.23
CA ALA A 81 -4.53 -7.29 -9.80
C ALA A 81 -5.17 -6.54 -10.99
N ALA A 82 -5.30 -5.22 -10.88
CA ALA A 82 -5.77 -4.37 -11.97
C ALA A 82 -4.86 -4.50 -13.20
N ILE A 83 -3.53 -4.37 -13.04
CA ILE A 83 -2.60 -4.53 -14.16
C ILE A 83 -2.63 -5.95 -14.73
N ALA A 84 -2.67 -6.99 -13.88
CA ALA A 84 -2.77 -8.38 -14.33
C ALA A 84 -4.03 -8.61 -15.17
N SER A 85 -5.14 -7.95 -14.82
CA SER A 85 -6.40 -8.03 -15.56
C SER A 85 -6.36 -7.40 -16.96
N LEU A 86 -5.32 -6.59 -17.25
CA LEU A 86 -5.14 -6.02 -18.59
C LEU A 86 -4.92 -7.09 -19.67
N GLY A 87 -4.48 -8.29 -19.29
CA GLY A 87 -4.38 -9.43 -20.21
C GLY A 87 -5.73 -10.03 -20.61
N HIS A 88 -6.81 -9.75 -19.89
CA HIS A 88 -8.13 -10.33 -20.14
C HIS A 88 -8.99 -9.43 -21.04
N THR A 89 -9.74 -10.04 -21.96
CA THR A 89 -10.42 -9.38 -23.10
C THR A 89 -11.63 -8.52 -22.72
N PHE A 90 -11.98 -8.40 -21.43
CA PHE A 90 -13.16 -7.65 -21.01
C PHE A 90 -12.86 -6.15 -20.92
N ALA A 91 -13.58 -5.37 -21.71
CA ALA A 91 -13.37 -3.95 -21.99
C ALA A 91 -13.91 -3.00 -20.90
N PHE A 92 -13.63 -3.29 -19.63
CA PHE A 92 -14.01 -2.40 -18.53
C PHE A 92 -12.83 -1.53 -18.09
N GLU A 93 -13.12 -0.28 -17.69
CA GLU A 93 -12.15 0.55 -16.99
C GLU A 93 -11.70 -0.19 -15.73
N VAL A 94 -10.41 -0.44 -15.62
CA VAL A 94 -9.86 -1.21 -14.50
C VAL A 94 -9.63 -0.31 -13.29
N PHE A 95 -9.47 0.99 -13.52
CA PHE A 95 -9.25 1.98 -12.50
C PHE A 95 -10.44 2.94 -12.43
N PRO A 96 -10.97 3.22 -11.22
CA PRO A 96 -11.87 4.35 -11.03
C PRO A 96 -11.19 5.64 -11.51
N THR A 97 -11.95 6.59 -12.05
CA THR A 97 -11.40 7.82 -12.66
C THR A 97 -11.81 9.08 -11.92
N ILE A 98 -11.03 10.14 -12.09
CA ILE A 98 -11.35 11.52 -11.69
C ILE A 98 -11.21 12.42 -12.92
N ASN A 99 -12.03 13.48 -12.97
CA ASN A 99 -11.91 14.50 -14.02
C ASN A 99 -10.74 15.43 -13.71
N VAL A 100 -10.00 15.81 -14.76
CA VAL A 100 -8.88 16.75 -14.69
C VAL A 100 -8.91 17.67 -15.92
N GLY A 101 -8.10 18.72 -15.90
CA GLY A 101 -7.84 19.56 -17.07
C GLY A 101 -6.35 19.73 -17.26
N LEU A 102 -5.68 18.70 -17.79
CA LEU A 102 -4.22 18.68 -17.92
C LEU A 102 -3.82 18.76 -19.39
N GLU A 103 -3.08 19.81 -19.73
CA GLU A 103 -2.43 19.95 -21.03
C GLU A 103 -1.02 19.33 -20.96
N ILE A 104 -0.77 18.33 -21.81
CA ILE A 104 0.50 17.61 -21.84
C ILE A 104 1.19 17.86 -23.18
N ASN A 105 2.16 18.77 -23.15
CA ASN A 105 2.98 19.16 -24.31
C ASN A 105 4.14 18.19 -24.57
N SER A 106 4.59 17.42 -23.58
CA SER A 106 5.78 16.56 -23.71
C SER A 106 5.58 15.25 -24.46
N LEU A 107 4.33 14.87 -24.80
CA LEU A 107 4.03 13.71 -25.64
C LEU A 107 4.26 13.98 -27.14
N LEU A 108 4.60 15.22 -27.51
CA LEU A 108 4.83 15.69 -28.88
C LEU A 108 6.00 15.00 -29.60
N SER A 109 6.95 14.42 -28.86
CA SER A 109 8.11 13.73 -29.43
C SER A 109 7.80 12.32 -29.95
N MET A 110 6.55 11.87 -29.85
CA MET A 110 6.16 10.52 -30.26
C MET A 110 5.55 10.49 -31.66
N ASN A 111 5.76 9.37 -32.37
CA ASN A 111 5.19 9.15 -33.70
C ASN A 111 3.66 9.34 -33.70
N PRO A 112 3.13 10.33 -34.44
CA PRO A 112 1.71 10.72 -34.44
C PRO A 112 0.72 9.59 -34.67
N CYS A 113 1.14 8.50 -35.33
CA CYS A 113 0.32 7.35 -35.67
C CYS A 113 0.00 6.43 -34.48
N GLN A 114 0.85 6.39 -33.44
CA GLN A 114 0.67 5.44 -32.33
C GLN A 114 -0.52 5.81 -31.42
N LEU A 115 -0.71 7.11 -31.17
CA LEU A 115 -1.80 7.64 -30.34
C LEU A 115 -3.17 7.65 -31.05
N HIS A 116 -3.20 7.50 -32.38
CA HIS A 116 -4.44 7.43 -33.13
C HIS A 116 -5.03 6.01 -33.14
N SER A 117 -4.18 4.98 -32.96
CA SER A 117 -4.63 3.59 -33.05
C SER A 117 -5.75 3.30 -32.03
N THR A 118 -6.81 2.65 -32.49
CA THR A 118 -7.93 2.18 -31.63
C THR A 118 -7.40 1.32 -30.49
N LYS A 119 -6.35 0.54 -30.75
CA LYS A 119 -5.64 -0.26 -29.73
C LYS A 119 -5.13 0.63 -28.59
N MET A 120 -4.43 1.72 -28.90
CA MET A 120 -3.88 2.61 -27.88
C MET A 120 -4.97 3.34 -27.09
N LYS A 121 -6.01 3.84 -27.77
CA LYS A 121 -7.16 4.48 -27.09
C LYS A 121 -7.84 3.51 -26.11
N ASN A 122 -8.04 2.27 -26.52
CA ASN A 122 -8.61 1.23 -25.65
C ASN A 122 -7.68 0.93 -24.47
N THR A 123 -6.37 0.80 -24.70
CA THR A 123 -5.39 0.62 -23.62
C THR A 123 -5.46 1.76 -22.62
N MET A 124 -5.39 3.02 -23.06
CA MET A 124 -5.46 4.20 -22.20
C MET A 124 -6.76 4.26 -21.39
N ALA A 125 -7.90 3.99 -22.03
CA ALA A 125 -9.19 3.94 -21.34
C ALA A 125 -9.22 2.88 -20.24
N ARG A 126 -8.60 1.70 -20.45
CA ARG A 126 -8.50 0.66 -19.41
C ARG A 126 -7.67 1.10 -18.21
N PHE A 127 -6.68 1.96 -18.43
CA PHE A 127 -5.93 2.64 -17.37
C PHE A 127 -6.70 3.80 -16.71
N GLY A 128 -7.93 4.09 -17.14
CA GLY A 128 -8.71 5.23 -16.66
C GLY A 128 -8.24 6.56 -17.22
N ILE A 129 -7.49 6.55 -18.33
CA ILE A 129 -6.95 7.74 -18.98
C ILE A 129 -7.81 8.08 -20.19
N HIS A 130 -8.36 9.29 -20.18
CA HIS A 130 -9.11 9.83 -21.32
C HIS A 130 -8.50 11.14 -21.76
N TYR A 131 -8.28 11.25 -23.06
CA TYR A 131 -7.62 12.39 -23.66
C TYR A 131 -8.21 12.76 -25.01
N THR A 132 -8.08 14.03 -25.38
CA THR A 132 -8.26 14.52 -26.75
C THR A 132 -6.92 15.01 -27.29
N ARG A 133 -6.79 15.06 -28.61
CA ARG A 133 -5.59 15.57 -29.28
C ARG A 133 -5.97 16.69 -30.23
N SER A 134 -5.29 17.82 -30.11
CA SER A 134 -5.43 18.96 -31.01
C SER A 134 -4.68 18.75 -32.32
N LEU A 135 -5.05 19.51 -33.36
CA LEU A 135 -4.34 19.52 -34.66
C LEU A 135 -2.87 19.94 -34.52
N SER A 136 -2.55 20.80 -33.54
CA SER A 136 -1.19 21.21 -33.17
C SER A 136 -0.36 20.10 -32.51
N GLY A 137 -0.96 18.94 -32.23
CA GLY A 137 -0.31 17.82 -31.57
C GLY A 137 -0.47 17.80 -30.05
N THR A 138 -0.93 18.88 -29.42
CA THR A 138 -1.20 18.98 -27.98
C THR A 138 -2.17 17.89 -27.51
N VAL A 139 -1.87 17.24 -26.39
CA VAL A 139 -2.74 16.23 -25.77
C VAL A 139 -3.39 16.82 -24.53
N ASN A 140 -4.72 16.86 -24.50
CA ASN A 140 -5.52 17.31 -23.37
C ASN A 140 -6.09 16.10 -22.65
N VAL A 141 -5.56 15.80 -21.47
CA VAL A 141 -6.06 14.72 -20.62
C VAL A 141 -7.17 15.29 -19.74
N PHE A 142 -8.35 14.67 -19.82
CA PHE A 142 -9.54 15.10 -19.08
C PHE A 142 -10.03 14.08 -18.04
N LYS A 143 -9.54 12.84 -18.10
CA LYS A 143 -9.67 11.87 -16.99
C LYS A 143 -8.37 11.14 -16.74
N VAL A 144 -8.10 10.86 -15.47
CA VAL A 144 -6.98 10.03 -15.01
C VAL A 144 -7.46 9.06 -13.93
N PRO A 145 -6.74 7.96 -13.68
CA PRO A 145 -7.10 7.09 -12.58
C PRO A 145 -7.11 7.83 -11.24
N ALA A 146 -8.15 7.57 -10.45
CA ALA A 146 -8.43 8.19 -9.15
C ALA A 146 -7.33 7.94 -8.11
N LEU A 147 -6.34 7.09 -8.40
CA LEU A 147 -5.13 6.96 -7.60
C LEU A 147 -4.34 8.28 -7.53
N PHE A 148 -4.40 9.13 -8.56
CA PHE A 148 -3.75 10.44 -8.57
C PHE A 148 -4.55 11.53 -7.84
N GLY A 149 -5.69 11.18 -7.24
CA GLY A 149 -6.53 12.12 -6.51
C GLY A 149 -6.99 11.65 -5.15
N ILE A 150 -7.49 12.61 -4.38
CA ILE A 150 -8.06 12.42 -3.04
C ILE A 150 -9.37 13.20 -3.01
N ASN A 151 -10.44 12.55 -2.54
CA ASN A 151 -11.78 13.13 -2.49
C ASN A 151 -12.25 13.73 -3.84
N GLY A 152 -11.88 13.07 -4.95
CA GLY A 152 -12.25 13.50 -6.31
C GLY A 152 -11.38 14.63 -6.90
N CYS A 153 -10.45 15.19 -6.12
CA CYS A 153 -9.55 16.26 -6.59
C CYS A 153 -8.14 15.71 -6.85
N LEU A 154 -7.46 16.27 -7.85
CA LEU A 154 -6.08 15.91 -8.17
C LEU A 154 -5.14 16.29 -7.02
N VAL A 155 -4.18 15.41 -6.69
CA VAL A 155 -3.13 15.73 -5.72
C VAL A 155 -2.23 16.84 -6.29
N PRO A 156 -1.86 17.87 -5.50
CA PRO A 156 -0.97 18.92 -5.99
C PRO A 156 0.35 18.37 -6.51
N ARG A 157 0.83 18.90 -7.65
CA ARG A 157 2.09 18.50 -8.31
C ARG A 157 2.07 17.07 -8.89
N ALA A 158 0.90 16.48 -9.09
CA ALA A 158 0.78 15.15 -9.69
C ALA A 158 1.04 15.13 -11.20
N GLU A 159 1.09 16.30 -11.85
CA GLU A 159 1.19 16.44 -13.31
C GLU A 159 2.42 15.71 -13.87
N SER A 160 3.57 15.85 -13.23
CA SER A 160 4.82 15.18 -13.65
C SER A 160 4.72 13.64 -13.53
N SER A 161 4.06 13.15 -12.48
CA SER A 161 3.87 11.70 -12.29
C SER A 161 2.85 11.14 -13.28
N ILE A 162 1.80 11.90 -13.62
CA ILE A 162 0.83 11.52 -14.64
C ILE A 162 1.51 11.46 -16.02
N GLN A 163 2.33 12.46 -16.36
CA GLN A 163 3.12 12.44 -17.59
C GLN A 163 4.03 11.21 -17.66
N GLU A 164 4.73 10.89 -16.57
CA GLU A 164 5.61 9.73 -16.48
C GLU A 164 4.84 8.40 -16.53
N PHE A 165 3.66 8.33 -15.93
CA PHE A 165 2.75 7.19 -16.00
C PHE A 165 2.30 6.94 -17.44
N LEU A 166 1.85 7.98 -18.13
CA LEU A 166 1.48 7.92 -19.55
C LEU A 166 2.64 7.45 -20.41
N ARG A 167 3.82 8.08 -20.26
CA ARG A 167 5.04 7.71 -20.97
C ARG A 167 5.40 6.24 -20.74
N THR A 168 5.25 5.75 -19.51
CA THR A 168 5.55 4.37 -19.16
C THR A 168 4.61 3.39 -19.86
N ILE A 169 3.30 3.67 -19.88
CA ILE A 169 2.31 2.84 -20.61
C ILE A 169 2.61 2.80 -22.10
N LEU A 170 3.05 3.92 -22.68
CA LEU A 170 3.34 4.04 -24.10
C LEU A 170 4.59 3.27 -24.53
N LEU A 171 5.61 3.22 -23.68
CA LEU A 171 6.90 2.61 -23.99
C LEU A 171 7.00 1.13 -23.64
N HIS A 172 6.09 0.62 -22.80
CA HIS A 172 6.08 -0.77 -22.36
C HIS A 172 5.06 -1.59 -23.12
N ASP A 173 5.38 -2.86 -23.36
CA ASP A 173 4.42 -3.83 -23.85
C ASP A 173 3.40 -4.12 -22.75
N THR A 174 2.14 -3.75 -23.00
CA THR A 174 1.05 -3.94 -22.04
C THR A 174 0.61 -5.40 -21.92
N THR A 175 1.13 -6.30 -22.74
CA THR A 175 0.94 -7.75 -22.59
C THR A 175 1.89 -8.35 -21.55
N ASP A 176 3.06 -7.76 -21.34
CA ASP A 176 3.97 -8.11 -20.24
C ASP A 176 3.57 -7.34 -18.96
N THR A 177 2.51 -7.84 -18.32
CA THR A 177 1.91 -7.22 -17.12
C THR A 177 2.88 -7.19 -15.94
N ASN A 178 3.82 -8.12 -15.84
CA ASN A 178 4.82 -8.17 -14.77
C ASN A 178 5.82 -7.02 -14.89
N LYS A 179 6.39 -6.82 -16.09
CA LYS A 179 7.33 -5.73 -16.36
C LYS A 179 6.65 -4.38 -16.22
N LEU A 180 5.43 -4.26 -16.75
CA LEU A 180 4.63 -3.04 -16.64
C LEU A 180 4.31 -2.70 -15.18
N THR A 181 3.89 -3.69 -14.39
CA THR A 181 3.63 -3.50 -12.94
C THR A 181 4.87 -2.95 -12.24
N LYS A 182 6.06 -3.51 -12.51
CA LYS A 182 7.31 -3.04 -11.90
C LYS A 182 7.63 -1.60 -12.28
N ALA A 183 7.47 -1.23 -13.56
CA ALA A 183 7.75 0.12 -14.04
C ALA A 183 6.77 1.15 -13.45
N LEU A 184 5.48 0.82 -13.40
CA LEU A 184 4.46 1.73 -12.86
C LEU A 184 4.49 1.86 -11.34
N LYS A 185 4.93 0.81 -10.62
CA LYS A 185 5.01 0.81 -9.15
C LYS A 185 5.78 1.99 -8.59
N GLU A 186 6.94 2.31 -9.15
CA GLU A 186 7.75 3.45 -8.68
C GLU A 186 6.99 4.78 -8.77
N ILE A 187 6.14 4.93 -9.79
CA ILE A 187 5.33 6.14 -10.03
C ILE A 187 4.13 6.19 -9.09
N VAL A 188 3.45 5.06 -8.88
CA VAL A 188 2.18 5.03 -8.12
C VAL A 188 2.38 4.87 -6.60
N CYS A 189 3.47 4.25 -6.15
CA CYS A 189 3.74 3.98 -4.73
C CYS A 189 3.61 5.21 -3.81
N PRO A 190 4.09 6.42 -4.18
CA PRO A 190 3.85 7.63 -3.38
C PRO A 190 2.36 7.94 -3.18
N TYR A 191 1.54 7.77 -4.23
CA TYR A 191 0.10 8.00 -4.18
C TYR A 191 -0.64 6.94 -3.37
N LEU A 192 -0.23 5.68 -3.48
CA LEU A 192 -0.80 4.59 -2.66
C LEU A 192 -0.52 4.81 -1.17
N ARG A 193 0.71 5.21 -0.82
CA ARG A 193 1.08 5.58 0.57
C ARG A 193 0.28 6.77 1.09
N LEU A 194 0.19 7.84 0.28
CA LEU A 194 -0.59 9.02 0.64
C LEU A 194 -2.07 8.66 0.86
N ARG A 195 -2.65 7.82 0.00
CA ARG A 195 -4.04 7.38 0.14
C ARG A 195 -4.23 6.52 1.39
N ALA A 196 -3.36 5.55 1.63
CA ALA A 196 -3.38 4.73 2.85
C ALA A 196 -3.34 5.59 4.12
N CYS A 197 -2.45 6.60 4.15
CA CYS A 197 -2.35 7.54 5.26
C CYS A 197 -3.64 8.32 5.49
N ARG A 198 -4.23 8.86 4.43
CA ARG A 198 -5.41 9.73 4.51
C ARG A 198 -6.70 8.98 4.83
N THR A 199 -6.77 7.68 4.54
CA THR A 199 -7.95 6.85 4.80
C THR A 199 -7.78 5.93 6.02
N ALA A 200 -6.62 5.91 6.66
CA ALA A 200 -6.39 5.14 7.87
C ALA A 200 -7.22 5.69 9.05
N ILE A 201 -7.44 4.79 10.02
CA ILE A 201 -8.02 5.12 11.32
C ILE A 201 -7.09 6.14 11.96
N ARG A 202 -7.65 7.18 12.58
CA ARG A 202 -6.87 8.25 13.19
C ARG A 202 -6.53 7.91 14.64
N PHE A 203 -5.55 8.64 15.16
CA PHE A 203 -5.24 8.64 16.58
C PHE A 203 -6.46 9.17 17.36
N GLY A 204 -6.88 8.44 18.39
CA GLY A 204 -8.03 8.76 19.24
C GLY A 204 -9.37 8.24 18.73
N ASP A 205 -9.44 7.72 17.50
CA ASP A 205 -10.67 7.09 16.98
C ASP A 205 -10.97 5.84 17.82
N PRO A 206 -12.17 5.75 18.43
CA PRO A 206 -12.52 4.61 19.29
C PRO A 206 -12.73 3.35 18.43
N LEU A 207 -12.20 2.23 18.90
CA LEU A 207 -12.42 0.91 18.31
C LEU A 207 -13.03 -0.05 19.34
N ASP A 208 -14.07 -0.76 18.93
CA ASP A 208 -14.65 -1.82 19.75
C ASP A 208 -13.74 -3.06 19.82
N ARG A 209 -14.10 -4.02 20.67
CA ARG A 209 -13.27 -5.23 20.86
C ARG A 209 -13.13 -6.05 19.57
N SER A 210 -14.19 -6.13 18.76
CA SER A 210 -14.20 -6.88 17.51
C SER A 210 -13.36 -6.19 16.42
N GLU A 211 -13.42 -4.87 16.34
CA GLU A 211 -12.64 -4.05 15.42
C GLU A 211 -11.15 -4.14 15.73
N ARG A 212 -10.77 -4.03 17.01
CA ARG A 212 -9.36 -4.22 17.43
C ARG A 212 -8.86 -5.60 17.07
N ARG A 213 -9.65 -6.65 17.32
CA ARG A 213 -9.28 -8.02 16.93
C ARG A 213 -9.09 -8.13 15.43
N LYS A 214 -10.06 -7.67 14.64
CA LYS A 214 -9.99 -7.67 13.19
C LYS A 214 -8.76 -6.95 12.68
N LEU A 215 -8.40 -5.81 13.26
CA LEU A 215 -7.21 -5.05 12.88
C LEU A 215 -5.92 -5.85 13.12
N ILE A 216 -5.81 -6.57 14.24
CA ILE A 216 -4.67 -7.46 14.50
C ILE A 216 -4.64 -8.64 13.51
N ASP A 217 -5.79 -9.21 13.20
CA ASP A 217 -5.90 -10.35 12.28
C ASP A 217 -5.52 -9.91 10.86
N GLU A 218 -6.01 -8.77 10.38
CA GLU A 218 -5.64 -8.18 9.09
C GLU A 218 -4.15 -7.81 9.04
N LEU A 219 -3.61 -7.23 10.12
CA LEU A 219 -2.19 -6.94 10.23
C LEU A 219 -1.37 -8.23 10.10
N SER A 220 -1.78 -9.31 10.76
CA SER A 220 -1.06 -10.59 10.72
C SER A 220 -0.95 -11.20 9.31
N ASN A 221 -1.83 -10.82 8.38
CA ASN A 221 -1.80 -11.27 6.98
C ASN A 221 -0.94 -10.37 6.08
N CYS A 222 -0.44 -9.23 6.57
CA CYS A 222 0.42 -8.34 5.82
C CYS A 222 1.83 -8.92 5.63
N ARG A 223 2.47 -8.60 4.51
CA ARG A 223 3.86 -8.95 4.19
C ARG A 223 4.85 -8.23 5.11
N LEU A 224 4.55 -7.00 5.52
CA LEU A 224 5.38 -6.18 6.41
C LEU A 224 4.57 -5.63 7.60
N PRO A 225 4.07 -6.51 8.48
CA PRO A 225 3.09 -6.12 9.51
C PRO A 225 3.69 -5.22 10.59
N PHE A 226 5.01 -5.15 10.66
CA PHE A 226 5.73 -4.48 11.72
C PHE A 226 6.22 -3.07 11.37
N GLN A 227 5.89 -2.59 10.17
CA GLN A 227 6.28 -1.29 9.67
C GLN A 227 5.06 -0.60 9.03
N CYS A 228 4.78 0.67 9.31
CA CYS A 228 3.68 1.40 8.67
C CYS A 228 4.02 1.77 7.21
N ALA A 229 3.11 2.45 6.52
CA ALA A 229 3.31 2.91 5.13
C ALA A 229 4.52 3.85 4.96
N HIS A 230 4.93 4.53 6.03
CA HIS A 230 6.03 5.50 6.07
C HIS A 230 7.32 4.98 6.70
N GLY A 231 7.31 3.74 7.18
CA GLY A 231 8.51 3.13 7.73
C GLY A 231 8.59 3.07 9.26
N ARG A 232 7.61 3.64 9.98
CA ARG A 232 7.57 3.63 11.46
C ARG A 232 7.20 2.23 11.98
N PRO A 233 7.71 1.80 13.15
CA PRO A 233 7.26 0.57 13.80
C PRO A 233 5.75 0.58 14.05
N THR A 234 5.07 -0.55 13.85
CA THR A 234 3.64 -0.71 14.20
C THR A 234 3.44 -1.27 15.61
N CYS A 235 4.48 -1.90 16.18
CA CYS A 235 4.41 -2.51 17.50
C CYS A 235 5.69 -2.29 18.31
N VAL A 236 5.54 -2.28 19.64
CA VAL A 236 6.63 -2.18 20.62
C VAL A 236 6.43 -3.23 21.71
N LEU A 237 7.50 -3.90 22.13
CA LEU A 237 7.49 -4.78 23.30
C LEU A 237 7.37 -3.94 24.57
N LEU A 238 6.36 -4.21 25.39
CA LEU A 238 6.19 -3.55 26.69
C LEU A 238 6.83 -4.34 27.82
N ALA A 239 6.59 -5.65 27.87
CA ALA A 239 7.06 -6.48 28.95
C ALA A 239 7.23 -7.94 28.53
N LYS A 240 8.25 -8.59 29.08
CA LYS A 240 8.35 -10.05 29.16
C LYS A 240 7.76 -10.47 30.50
N LEU A 241 6.83 -11.42 30.49
CA LEU A 241 6.28 -11.99 31.70
C LEU A 241 7.08 -13.26 32.01
N PRO A 242 7.53 -13.45 33.27
CA PRO A 242 8.19 -14.68 33.66
C PRO A 242 7.27 -15.88 33.40
N THR A 243 7.85 -16.99 32.95
CA THR A 243 7.18 -18.28 33.02
C THR A 243 7.00 -18.61 34.49
N SER A 244 5.77 -18.81 34.93
CA SER A 244 5.53 -19.39 36.26
C SER A 244 6.10 -20.80 36.26
N ASP A 245 7.15 -21.00 37.04
CA ASP A 245 7.67 -22.32 37.42
C ASP A 245 6.58 -23.18 38.10
#